data_AF-A0A536UG33-F1
#
_entry.id   AF-A0A536UG33-F1
#
_cell.length_a   1.000
_cell.length_b   1.000
_cell.length_c   1.000
_cell.angle_alpha   90.00
_cell.angle_beta   90.00
_cell.angle_gamma   90.00
#
_symmetry.space_group_name_H-M   'P 1'
#
loop_
_entity.id
_entity.type
_entity.pdbx_description
1 polymer ?
#
loop_
_entity_poly.entity_id
_entity_poly.type
_entity_poly.pdbx_seq_one_letter_code
_entity_poly.pdbx_strand_id
1 'polypeptide(L)'
;MSNDLTTAINELLAAQDPRADSPVYTYIPRLQRPGLIPAESVAATTSTRGPALPPPPQPSETHGAMMTLAREAQAREDFATAKSLLGSIVALMTSQSPGRPVDASILQQLALVTYKSKQPTALEALRDACAILATLEPDTTNDTETLGLWGAVHKRLWQLTGDRTSLDGAVRALERGFFIRNDYYNGINLGYMLNERALAQTDLAEATADFILARRVRREVCEIAEAWWKEASKTGSEQPPDKIYWALVTLAEAALGLGDEDGSKRWFEEAKALQPPPAKWMIESTETQLANLRELLKAAAAKGIPLQAPPPPVGGVTH
;
A
#
# COMPACT_ATOMS: atom_id res chain seq x y z
N MET A 1 -15.82 -48.37 -18.26
CA MET A 1 -14.94 -47.22 -17.90
C MET A 1 -15.06 -46.78 -16.43
N SER A 2 -16.14 -47.10 -15.69
CA SER A 2 -16.27 -46.70 -14.26
C SER A 2 -15.53 -47.62 -13.25
N ASN A 3 -15.22 -48.86 -13.64
CA ASN A 3 -14.54 -49.81 -12.75
C ASN A 3 -13.03 -49.56 -12.62
N ASP A 4 -12.35 -49.11 -13.67
CA ASP A 4 -10.89 -48.95 -13.66
C ASP A 4 -10.43 -47.84 -12.71
N LEU A 5 -11.17 -46.73 -12.64
CA LEU A 5 -10.88 -45.65 -11.71
C LEU A 5 -11.09 -46.09 -10.25
N THR A 6 -12.16 -46.86 -10.01
CA THR A 6 -12.49 -47.36 -8.68
C THR A 6 -11.44 -48.37 -8.21
N THR A 7 -11.00 -49.26 -9.09
CA THR A 7 -9.90 -50.21 -8.82
C THR A 7 -8.59 -49.45 -8.56
N ALA A 8 -8.25 -48.48 -9.40
CA ALA A 8 -7.02 -47.69 -9.23
C ALA A 8 -6.99 -46.92 -7.90
N ILE A 9 -8.12 -46.32 -7.49
CA ILE A 9 -8.23 -45.63 -6.20
C ILE A 9 -8.05 -46.61 -5.04
N ASN A 10 -8.68 -47.79 -5.11
CA ASN A 10 -8.57 -48.80 -4.05
C ASN A 10 -7.15 -49.37 -3.94
N GLU A 11 -6.45 -49.57 -5.06
CA GLU A 11 -5.04 -49.98 -5.07
C GLU A 11 -4.13 -48.90 -4.46
N LEU A 12 -4.39 -47.62 -4.73
CA LEU A 12 -3.63 -46.49 -4.21
C LEU A 12 -3.82 -46.31 -2.70
N LEU A 13 -5.04 -46.56 -2.20
CA LEU A 13 -5.36 -46.54 -0.76
C LEU A 13 -4.80 -47.77 -0.02
N ALA A 14 -4.66 -48.91 -0.69
CA ALA A 14 -4.12 -50.14 -0.10
C ALA A 14 -2.58 -50.19 -0.11
N ALA A 15 -1.91 -49.36 -0.93
CA ALA A 15 -0.45 -49.28 -0.97
C ALA A 15 0.09 -48.65 0.32
N GLN A 16 0.86 -49.42 1.09
CA GLN A 16 1.51 -48.94 2.33
C GLN A 16 2.59 -47.88 2.10
N ASP A 17 3.01 -47.66 0.84
CA ASP A 17 3.90 -46.57 0.46
C ASP A 17 3.43 -45.94 -0.87
N PRO A 18 2.77 -44.78 -0.84
CA PRO A 18 2.35 -44.09 -2.05
C PRO A 18 3.60 -43.62 -2.83
N ARG A 19 3.75 -44.08 -4.08
CA ARG A 19 4.80 -43.60 -5.00
C ARG A 19 4.80 -42.07 -4.98
N ALA A 20 5.96 -41.48 -4.70
CA ALA A 20 6.14 -40.04 -4.55
C ALA A 20 5.82 -39.32 -5.87
N ASP A 21 4.71 -38.61 -5.96
CA ASP A 21 4.33 -37.83 -7.15
C ASP A 21 5.00 -36.44 -7.20
N SER A 22 6.10 -36.26 -6.47
CA SER A 22 6.84 -35.00 -6.43
C SER A 22 8.36 -35.24 -6.45
N PRO A 23 9.09 -34.63 -7.41
CA PRO A 23 10.54 -34.75 -7.51
C PRO A 23 11.26 -34.15 -6.28
N VAL A 24 10.60 -33.29 -5.50
CA VAL A 24 11.18 -32.66 -4.31
C VAL A 24 11.68 -33.69 -3.28
N TYR A 25 10.92 -34.77 -3.05
CA TYR A 25 11.33 -35.83 -2.12
C TYR A 25 12.42 -36.75 -2.67
N THR A 26 12.69 -36.69 -3.97
CA THR A 26 13.83 -37.40 -4.59
C THR A 26 15.14 -36.68 -4.27
N TYR A 27 15.13 -35.34 -4.26
CA TYR A 27 16.34 -34.52 -4.10
C TYR A 27 16.61 -34.07 -2.66
N ILE A 28 15.64 -34.22 -1.74
CA ILE A 28 15.79 -33.85 -0.33
C ILE A 28 15.42 -35.05 0.56
N PRO A 29 16.37 -35.96 0.84
CA PRO A 29 16.08 -37.25 1.51
C PRO A 29 15.54 -37.14 2.94
N ARG A 30 15.68 -35.96 3.56
CA ARG A 30 15.21 -35.68 4.92
C ARG A 30 13.94 -34.83 4.98
N LEU A 31 13.35 -34.48 3.84
CA LEU A 31 12.11 -33.74 3.82
C LEU A 31 10.96 -34.69 4.17
N GLN A 32 10.39 -34.52 5.36
CA GLN A 32 9.22 -35.29 5.78
C GLN A 32 7.99 -34.84 4.99
N ARG A 33 7.22 -35.80 4.46
CA ARG A 33 5.92 -35.52 3.85
C ARG A 33 4.97 -35.00 4.93
N PRO A 34 4.13 -33.99 4.63
CA PRO A 34 3.04 -33.61 5.54
C PRO A 34 2.10 -34.81 5.74
N GLY A 35 2.01 -35.32 6.97
CA GLY A 35 1.01 -36.31 7.35
C GLY A 35 -0.32 -35.64 7.66
N LEU A 36 -1.43 -36.34 7.41
CA LEU A 36 -2.74 -35.90 7.91
C LEU A 36 -2.74 -36.05 9.44
N ILE A 37 -2.64 -34.91 10.12
CA ILE A 37 -2.74 -34.82 11.58
C ILE A 37 -4.21 -35.05 11.95
N PRO A 38 -4.58 -36.05 12.77
CA PRO A 38 -5.95 -36.22 13.26
C PRO A 38 -6.45 -34.92 13.90
N ALA A 39 -7.67 -34.50 13.60
CA ALA A 39 -8.22 -33.18 13.99
C ALA A 39 -8.06 -32.86 15.49
N GLU A 40 -8.08 -33.87 16.36
CA GLU A 40 -7.89 -33.72 17.81
C GLU A 40 -6.43 -33.39 18.22
N SER A 41 -5.45 -33.72 17.37
CA SER A 41 -4.02 -33.40 17.60
C SER A 41 -3.57 -32.09 16.94
N VAL A 42 -4.41 -31.47 16.09
CA VAL A 42 -4.17 -30.11 15.56
C VAL A 42 -4.39 -29.06 16.65
N ALA A 43 -5.25 -29.33 17.62
CA ALA A 43 -5.45 -28.50 18.81
C ALA A 43 -4.24 -28.53 19.78
N ALA A 44 -3.44 -29.61 19.77
CA ALA A 44 -2.25 -29.73 20.61
C ALA A 44 -0.94 -29.33 19.90
N THR A 45 -0.89 -29.38 18.57
CA THR A 45 0.33 -29.11 17.79
C THR A 45 0.43 -27.65 17.31
N THR A 46 -0.63 -26.85 17.46
CA THR A 46 -0.57 -25.37 17.32
C THR A 46 0.05 -24.67 18.55
N SER A 47 0.57 -25.42 19.54
CA SER A 47 1.16 -24.89 20.77
C SER A 47 2.58 -25.38 21.10
N THR A 48 3.36 -25.85 20.11
CA THR A 48 4.82 -25.92 20.29
C THR A 48 5.46 -24.59 19.89
N ARG A 49 5.28 -23.62 20.77
CA ARG A 49 6.17 -22.46 20.92
C ARG A 49 7.60 -23.03 20.93
N GLY A 50 8.45 -22.59 19.99
CA GLY A 50 9.90 -22.60 20.23
C GLY A 50 10.18 -21.97 21.60
N PRO A 51 11.38 -22.18 22.20
CA PRO A 51 11.71 -21.64 23.52
C PRO A 51 11.16 -20.23 23.61
N ALA A 52 10.26 -20.02 24.57
CA ALA A 52 9.37 -18.87 24.59
C ALA A 52 10.19 -17.64 24.25
N LEU A 53 9.93 -17.05 23.08
CA LEU A 53 10.37 -15.69 22.81
C LEU A 53 9.99 -14.92 24.07
N PRO A 54 10.95 -14.22 24.71
CA PRO A 54 10.61 -13.43 25.88
C PRO A 54 9.36 -12.63 25.53
N PRO A 55 8.39 -12.51 26.47
CA PRO A 55 7.18 -11.75 26.20
C PRO A 55 7.58 -10.45 25.53
N PRO A 56 6.89 -10.02 24.45
CA PRO A 56 7.22 -8.75 23.82
C PRO A 56 7.36 -7.74 24.96
N PRO A 57 8.48 -7.01 25.02
CA PRO A 57 8.74 -6.13 26.15
C PRO A 57 7.49 -5.29 26.32
N GLN A 58 6.83 -5.44 27.47
CA GLN A 58 5.70 -4.59 27.79
C GLN A 58 6.24 -3.17 27.64
N PRO A 59 5.62 -2.32 26.82
CA PRO A 59 6.03 -0.93 26.74
C PRO A 59 6.17 -0.45 28.17
N SER A 60 7.33 0.10 28.53
CA SER A 60 7.43 0.76 29.83
C SER A 60 6.24 1.71 29.93
N GLU A 61 5.63 1.86 31.10
CA GLU A 61 4.46 2.74 31.26
C GLU A 61 4.73 4.14 30.65
N THR A 62 6.00 4.55 30.69
CA THR A 62 6.55 5.74 30.03
C THR A 62 6.45 5.72 28.49
N HIS A 63 6.80 4.63 27.79
CA HIS A 63 6.65 4.51 26.33
C HIS A 63 5.18 4.55 25.92
N GLY A 64 4.31 3.86 26.65
CA GLY A 64 2.86 3.87 26.40
C GLY A 64 2.27 5.28 26.51
N ALA A 65 2.64 6.01 27.57
CA ALA A 65 2.21 7.39 27.77
C ALA A 65 2.71 8.34 26.67
N MET A 66 4.00 8.26 26.30
CA MET A 66 4.56 9.09 25.22
C MET A 66 3.90 8.81 23.87
N MET A 67 3.58 7.55 23.58
CA MET A 67 2.87 7.20 22.35
C MET A 67 1.46 7.79 22.31
N THR A 68 0.73 7.77 23.43
CA THR A 68 -0.58 8.44 23.53
C THR A 68 -0.45 9.95 23.29
N LEU A 69 0.51 10.61 23.95
CA LEU A 69 0.76 12.04 23.75
C LEU A 69 1.16 12.37 22.30
N ALA A 70 1.92 11.50 21.63
CA ALA A 70 2.29 11.68 20.24
C ALA A 70 1.06 11.62 19.31
N ARG A 71 0.13 10.68 19.55
CA ARG A 71 -1.13 10.59 18.79
C ARG A 71 -2.03 11.80 19.03
N GLU A 72 -2.10 12.29 20.27
CA GLU A 72 -2.86 13.51 20.58
C GLU A 72 -2.25 14.75 19.91
N ALA A 73 -0.92 14.86 19.86
CA ALA A 73 -0.25 15.92 19.13
C ALA A 73 -0.51 15.83 17.62
N GLN A 74 -0.45 14.63 17.03
CA GLN A 74 -0.84 14.41 15.63
C GLN A 74 -2.29 14.83 15.35
N ALA A 75 -3.23 14.50 16.24
CA ALA A 75 -4.64 14.86 16.09
C ALA A 75 -4.87 16.39 16.12
N ARG A 76 -3.98 17.14 16.79
CA ARG A 76 -3.96 18.61 16.78
C ARG A 76 -3.07 19.21 15.68
N GLU A 77 -2.57 18.39 14.76
CA GLU A 77 -1.60 18.76 13.72
C GLU A 77 -0.27 19.36 14.25
N ASP A 78 0.03 19.13 15.53
CA ASP A 78 1.30 19.51 16.15
C ASP A 78 2.36 18.43 15.87
N PHE A 79 2.76 18.37 14.60
CA PHE A 79 3.74 17.39 14.12
C PHE A 79 5.14 17.61 14.70
N ALA A 80 5.47 18.82 15.15
CA ALA A 80 6.75 19.12 15.79
C ALA A 80 6.84 18.44 17.17
N THR A 81 5.80 18.57 17.99
CA THR A 81 5.72 17.86 19.28
C THR A 81 5.69 16.36 19.08
N ALA A 82 4.91 15.87 18.11
CA ALA A 82 4.86 14.43 17.80
C ALA A 82 6.23 13.88 17.34
N LYS A 83 6.98 14.63 16.52
CA LYS A 83 8.36 14.29 16.10
C LYS A 83 9.29 14.18 17.32
N SER A 84 9.21 15.14 18.24
CA SER A 84 10.03 15.14 19.47
C SER A 84 9.73 13.93 20.37
N LEU A 85 8.45 13.62 20.59
CA LEU A 85 8.02 12.50 21.42
C LEU A 85 8.43 11.15 20.81
N LEU A 86 8.15 10.93 19.53
CA LEU A 86 8.52 9.68 18.85
C LEU A 86 10.05 9.53 18.73
N GLY A 87 10.78 10.63 18.48
CA GLY A 87 12.24 10.63 18.49
C GLY A 87 12.82 10.25 19.87
N SER A 88 12.19 10.72 20.96
CA SER A 88 12.57 10.35 22.32
C SER A 88 12.33 8.86 22.61
N ILE A 89 11.22 8.30 22.14
CA ILE A 89 10.94 6.85 22.24
C ILE A 89 12.03 6.06 21.50
N VAL A 90 12.35 6.43 20.26
CA VAL A 90 13.38 5.75 19.46
C VAL A 90 14.75 5.81 20.15
N ALA A 91 15.13 6.97 20.68
CA ALA A 91 16.39 7.14 21.40
C ALA A 91 16.46 6.27 22.67
N LEU A 92 15.39 6.23 23.46
CA LEU A 92 15.29 5.40 24.66
C LEU A 92 15.39 3.91 24.31
N MET A 93 14.62 3.44 23.33
CA MET A 93 14.67 2.04 22.88
C MET A 93 16.08 1.63 22.42
N THR A 94 16.73 2.50 21.65
CA THR A 94 18.09 2.26 21.15
C THR A 94 19.10 2.20 22.31
N SER A 95 18.96 3.07 23.31
CA SER A 95 19.85 3.11 24.48
C SER A 95 19.64 1.94 25.45
N GLN A 96 18.40 1.49 25.66
CA GLN A 96 18.05 0.42 26.60
C GLN A 96 18.31 -0.97 26.03
N SER A 97 18.31 -1.13 24.71
CA SER A 97 18.58 -2.40 24.03
C SER A 97 19.48 -2.19 22.81
N PRO A 98 20.78 -1.84 23.02
CA PRO A 98 21.71 -1.67 21.92
C PRO A 98 21.77 -2.93 21.04
N GLY A 99 21.63 -2.75 19.73
CA GLY A 99 21.64 -3.86 18.75
C GLY A 99 20.29 -4.51 18.48
N ARG A 100 19.23 -4.16 19.24
CA ARG A 100 17.86 -4.55 18.89
C ARG A 100 17.25 -3.51 17.93
N PRO A 101 16.71 -3.92 16.76
CA PRO A 101 16.05 -2.98 15.87
C PRO A 101 14.79 -2.42 16.53
N VAL A 102 14.53 -1.13 16.30
CA VAL A 102 13.28 -0.48 16.70
C VAL A 102 12.15 -0.99 15.80
N ASP A 103 10.96 -1.16 16.38
CA ASP A 103 9.80 -1.64 15.65
C ASP A 103 9.47 -0.72 14.45
N ALA A 104 9.23 -1.33 13.29
CA ALA A 104 8.99 -0.61 12.04
C ALA A 104 7.82 0.38 12.15
N SER A 105 6.76 0.03 12.87
CA SER A 105 5.59 0.88 13.08
C SER A 105 5.90 2.19 13.82
N ILE A 106 6.92 2.21 14.69
CA ILE A 106 7.36 3.43 15.38
C ILE A 106 8.17 4.30 14.41
N LEU A 107 9.07 3.69 13.64
CA LEU A 107 9.88 4.39 12.65
C LEU A 107 9.03 4.98 11.52
N GLN A 108 7.99 4.26 11.07
CA GLN A 108 7.00 4.73 10.10
C GLN A 108 6.24 5.95 10.63
N GLN A 109 5.74 5.89 11.87
CA GLN A 109 5.07 7.03 12.50
C GLN A 109 6.02 8.22 12.67
N LEU A 110 7.27 7.97 13.05
CA LEU A 110 8.29 9.02 13.16
C LEU A 110 8.58 9.67 11.81
N ALA A 111 8.72 8.89 10.73
CA ALA A 111 8.89 9.41 9.38
C ALA A 111 7.69 10.25 8.93
N LEU A 112 6.46 9.77 9.18
CA LEU A 112 5.22 10.46 8.85
C LEU A 112 5.15 11.85 9.50
N VAL A 113 5.37 11.94 10.81
CA VAL A 113 5.34 13.24 11.51
C VAL A 113 6.52 14.12 11.12
N THR A 114 7.66 13.51 10.81
CA THR A 114 8.86 14.24 10.40
C THR A 114 8.60 15.01 9.12
N TYR A 115 8.13 14.37 8.04
CA TYR A 115 7.88 15.12 6.81
C TYR A 115 6.67 16.06 6.92
N LYS A 116 5.64 15.70 7.71
CA LYS A 116 4.48 16.58 7.94
C LYS A 116 4.82 17.84 8.74
N SER A 117 5.87 17.81 9.57
CA SER A 117 6.31 18.98 10.35
C SER A 117 6.79 20.13 9.47
N LYS A 118 7.34 19.84 8.28
CA LYS A 118 7.96 20.82 7.37
C LYS A 118 9.04 21.69 8.03
N GLN A 119 9.64 21.21 9.11
CA GLN A 119 10.68 21.91 9.87
C GLN A 119 12.03 21.18 9.80
N PRO A 120 13.17 21.90 9.69
CA PRO A 120 13.28 23.36 9.61
C PRO A 120 12.73 23.93 8.29
N THR A 121 12.85 23.17 7.20
CA THR A 121 12.16 23.43 5.94
C THR A 121 11.45 22.17 5.46
N ALA A 122 10.52 22.31 4.50
CA ALA A 122 9.84 21.16 3.90
C ALA A 122 10.81 20.17 3.25
N LEU A 123 11.87 20.67 2.60
CA LEU A 123 12.88 19.83 1.95
C LEU A 123 13.72 19.06 2.96
N GLU A 124 14.19 19.71 4.03
CA GLU A 124 14.96 19.05 5.09
C GLU A 124 14.10 18.02 5.82
N ALA A 125 12.85 18.35 6.14
CA ALA A 125 11.90 17.42 6.75
C ALA A 125 11.66 16.15 5.90
N LEU A 126 11.63 16.27 4.56
CA LEU A 126 11.51 15.12 3.67
C LEU A 126 12.79 14.28 3.63
N ARG A 127 13.97 14.92 3.63
CA ARG A 127 15.26 14.22 3.70
C ARG A 127 15.42 13.47 5.02
N ASP A 128 15.04 14.07 6.13
CA ASP A 128 15.02 13.41 7.45
C ASP A 128 14.08 12.20 7.43
N ALA A 129 12.88 12.32 6.86
CA ALA A 129 11.93 11.21 6.74
C ALA A 129 12.47 10.07 5.87
N CYS A 130 13.12 10.39 4.74
CA CYS A 130 13.84 9.40 3.92
C CYS A 130 14.93 8.70 4.75
N ALA A 131 15.72 9.43 5.54
CA ALA A 131 16.77 8.82 6.36
C ALA A 131 16.18 7.84 7.40
N ILE A 132 15.05 8.18 8.01
CA ILE A 132 14.33 7.28 8.93
C ILE A 132 13.83 6.03 8.19
N LEU A 133 13.15 6.20 7.04
CA LEU A 133 12.60 5.05 6.31
C LEU A 133 13.69 4.18 5.68
N ALA A 134 14.86 4.73 5.34
CA ALA A 134 15.97 3.97 4.79
C ALA A 134 16.46 2.87 5.76
N THR A 135 16.29 3.05 7.07
CA THR A 135 16.63 2.01 8.07
C THR A 135 15.66 0.83 8.04
N LEU A 136 14.53 0.95 7.34
CA LEU A 136 13.55 -0.11 7.09
C LEU A 136 13.77 -0.81 5.73
N GLU A 137 14.88 -0.52 5.07
CA GLU A 137 15.32 -1.16 3.83
C GLU A 137 14.23 -1.17 2.73
N PRO A 138 13.73 0.00 2.29
CA PRO A 138 12.63 0.12 1.33
C PRO A 138 12.92 -0.60 0.00
N ASP A 139 14.19 -0.81 -0.35
CA ASP A 139 14.61 -1.51 -1.56
C ASP A 139 14.32 -3.02 -1.54
N THR A 140 14.22 -3.63 -0.36
CA THR A 140 14.11 -5.09 -0.18
C THR A 140 12.93 -5.49 0.70
N THR A 141 12.42 -4.60 1.55
CA THR A 141 11.29 -4.87 2.44
C THR A 141 10.01 -5.22 1.67
N ASN A 142 9.19 -6.09 2.25
CA ASN A 142 7.83 -6.38 1.78
C ASN A 142 6.76 -5.68 2.63
N ASP A 143 7.17 -4.85 3.60
CA ASP A 143 6.22 -4.10 4.40
C ASP A 143 5.60 -2.95 3.58
N THR A 144 4.34 -3.13 3.24
CA THR A 144 3.61 -2.21 2.36
C THR A 144 3.35 -0.83 2.96
N GLU A 145 3.38 -0.69 4.28
CA GLU A 145 3.28 0.62 4.94
C GLU A 145 4.57 1.42 4.73
N THR A 146 5.73 0.78 4.91
CA THR A 146 7.04 1.38 4.60
C THR A 146 7.12 1.79 3.13
N LEU A 147 6.70 0.92 2.21
CA LEU A 147 6.71 1.21 0.77
C LEU A 147 5.77 2.38 0.41
N GLY A 148 4.58 2.43 1.02
CA GLY A 148 3.63 3.52 0.83
C GLY A 148 4.16 4.86 1.34
N LEU A 149 4.76 4.89 2.54
CA LEU A 149 5.39 6.09 3.09
C LEU A 149 6.62 6.53 2.28
N TRP A 150 7.44 5.58 1.83
CA TRP A 150 8.58 5.88 0.95
C TRP A 150 8.12 6.55 -0.34
N GLY A 151 7.10 5.98 -0.99
CA GLY A 151 6.46 6.56 -2.16
C GLY A 151 5.87 7.94 -1.89
N ALA A 152 5.22 8.13 -0.74
CA ALA A 152 4.65 9.41 -0.35
C ALA A 152 5.73 10.49 -0.17
N VAL A 153 6.83 10.20 0.52
CA VAL A 153 7.96 11.14 0.71
C VAL A 153 8.62 11.46 -0.62
N HIS A 154 8.92 10.45 -1.43
CA HIS A 154 9.52 10.62 -2.75
C HIS A 154 8.64 11.43 -3.73
N LYS A 155 7.31 11.26 -3.68
CA LYS A 155 6.36 12.11 -4.41
C LYS A 155 6.52 13.59 -4.05
N ARG A 156 6.65 13.93 -2.77
CA ARG A 156 6.84 15.32 -2.34
C ARG A 156 8.23 15.85 -2.70
N LEU A 157 9.26 15.00 -2.63
CA LEU A 157 10.61 15.36 -3.08
C LEU A 157 10.61 15.69 -4.58
N TRP A 158 9.97 14.86 -5.41
CA TRP A 158 9.79 15.13 -6.84
C TRP A 158 9.10 16.49 -7.05
N GLN A 159 7.97 16.73 -6.39
CA GLN A 159 7.21 17.98 -6.53
C GLN A 159 7.99 19.23 -6.12
N LEU A 160 8.91 19.13 -5.15
CA LEU A 160 9.71 20.26 -4.69
C LEU A 160 10.99 20.48 -5.50
N THR A 161 11.59 19.41 -6.03
CA THR A 161 12.97 19.46 -6.55
C THR A 161 13.06 19.17 -8.05
N GLY A 162 12.06 18.51 -8.64
CA GLY A 162 12.16 17.97 -9.99
C GLY A 162 13.25 16.90 -10.15
N ASP A 163 13.75 16.31 -9.06
CA ASP A 163 14.74 15.23 -9.14
C ASP A 163 14.10 13.91 -9.62
N ARG A 164 14.55 13.48 -10.80
CA ARG A 164 14.06 12.27 -11.45
C ARG A 164 14.22 11.01 -10.60
N THR A 165 15.28 10.93 -9.78
CA THR A 165 15.51 9.80 -8.88
C THR A 165 14.38 9.66 -7.85
N SER A 166 13.86 10.79 -7.38
CA SER A 166 12.72 10.82 -6.47
C SER A 166 11.45 10.29 -7.15
N LEU A 167 11.18 10.69 -8.40
CA LEU A 167 10.05 10.20 -9.19
C LEU A 167 10.11 8.68 -9.42
N ASP A 168 11.24 8.17 -9.91
CA ASP A 168 11.39 6.75 -10.20
C ASP A 168 11.37 5.90 -8.91
N GLY A 169 11.94 6.43 -7.82
CA GLY A 169 11.86 5.81 -6.50
C GLY A 169 10.43 5.71 -5.96
N ALA A 170 9.61 6.74 -6.17
CA ALA A 170 8.20 6.71 -5.79
C ALA A 170 7.44 5.63 -6.57
N VAL A 171 7.61 5.58 -7.90
CA VAL A 171 6.95 4.58 -8.74
C VAL A 171 7.35 3.17 -8.31
N ARG A 172 8.64 2.89 -8.13
CA ARG A 172 9.12 1.56 -7.74
C ARG A 172 8.57 1.09 -6.40
N ALA A 173 8.53 1.97 -5.40
CA ALA A 173 8.02 1.59 -4.07
C ALA A 173 6.51 1.36 -4.07
N LEU A 174 5.74 2.26 -4.72
CA LEU A 174 4.29 2.13 -4.81
C LEU A 174 3.85 0.94 -5.65
N GLU A 175 4.58 0.64 -6.73
CA GLU A 175 4.37 -0.55 -7.56
C GLU A 175 4.56 -1.84 -6.75
N ARG A 176 5.67 -1.95 -6.02
CA ARG A 176 5.91 -3.10 -5.13
C ARG A 176 4.86 -3.19 -4.03
N GLY A 177 4.54 -2.08 -3.37
CA GLY A 177 3.53 -2.03 -2.30
C GLY A 177 2.16 -2.47 -2.80
N PHE A 178 1.77 -1.99 -3.99
CA PHE A 178 0.51 -2.36 -4.63
C PHE A 178 0.47 -3.85 -4.97
N PHE A 179 1.49 -4.41 -5.62
CA PHE A 179 1.45 -5.83 -6.00
C PHE A 179 1.58 -6.80 -4.81
N ILE A 180 2.22 -6.39 -3.71
CA ILE A 180 2.34 -7.23 -2.52
C ILE A 180 1.01 -7.31 -1.75
N ARG A 181 0.36 -6.17 -1.51
CA ARG A 181 -0.85 -6.12 -0.66
C ARG A 181 -2.16 -6.08 -1.44
N ASN A 182 -2.11 -5.73 -2.72
CA ASN A 182 -3.27 -5.50 -3.57
C ASN A 182 -4.25 -4.49 -2.95
N ASP A 183 -3.73 -3.32 -2.53
CA ASP A 183 -4.52 -2.30 -1.82
C ASP A 183 -4.77 -1.03 -2.64
N TYR A 184 -5.86 -0.35 -2.30
CA TYR A 184 -6.27 0.86 -3.00
C TYR A 184 -5.36 2.07 -2.75
N TYR A 185 -4.62 2.13 -1.63
CA TYR A 185 -3.78 3.28 -1.28
C TYR A 185 -2.49 3.34 -2.10
N ASN A 186 -1.74 2.24 -2.13
CA ASN A 186 -0.53 2.14 -2.93
C ASN A 186 -0.87 2.21 -4.42
N GLY A 187 -1.94 1.54 -4.85
CA GLY A 187 -2.38 1.55 -6.24
C GLY A 187 -2.79 2.93 -6.75
N ILE A 188 -3.58 3.70 -5.99
CA ILE A 188 -4.01 5.02 -6.47
C ILE A 188 -2.83 5.99 -6.58
N ASN A 189 -1.91 5.94 -5.61
CA ASN A 189 -0.70 6.74 -5.64
C ASN A 189 0.25 6.30 -6.78
N LEU A 190 0.34 5.00 -7.07
CA LEU A 190 1.07 4.49 -8.24
C LEU A 190 0.50 5.07 -9.53
N GLY A 191 -0.83 5.01 -9.71
CA GLY A 191 -1.50 5.59 -10.86
C GLY A 191 -1.20 7.08 -11.04
N TYR A 192 -1.18 7.84 -9.94
CA TYR A 192 -0.77 9.26 -9.97
C TYR A 192 0.69 9.43 -10.39
N MET A 193 1.62 8.70 -9.76
CA MET A 193 3.05 8.84 -10.06
C MET A 193 3.43 8.37 -11.46
N LEU A 194 2.71 7.41 -12.03
CA LEU A 194 2.86 7.04 -13.44
C LEU A 194 2.44 8.17 -14.39
N ASN A 195 1.44 8.99 -14.04
CA ASN A 195 1.12 10.17 -14.84
C ASN A 195 2.20 11.25 -14.74
N GLU A 196 2.76 11.48 -13.56
CA GLU A 196 3.93 12.36 -13.38
C GLU A 196 5.11 11.87 -14.25
N ARG A 197 5.42 10.56 -14.19
CA ARG A 197 6.51 9.97 -14.97
C ARG A 197 6.27 10.07 -16.47
N ALA A 198 5.05 9.81 -16.94
CA ALA A 198 4.67 9.98 -18.34
C ALA A 198 4.96 11.40 -18.87
N LEU A 199 4.72 12.44 -18.06
CA LEU A 199 5.02 13.82 -18.44
C LEU A 199 6.52 14.13 -18.42
N ALA A 200 7.28 13.50 -17.52
CA ALA A 200 8.73 13.63 -17.45
C ALA A 200 9.49 12.84 -18.54
N GLN A 201 8.84 11.87 -19.22
CA GLN A 201 9.46 11.11 -20.32
C GLN A 201 9.71 12.00 -21.56
N THR A 202 10.81 11.78 -22.28
CA THR A 202 11.02 12.40 -23.61
C THR A 202 10.44 11.56 -24.74
N ASP A 203 10.49 10.24 -24.61
CA ASP A 203 9.90 9.31 -25.57
C ASP A 203 8.38 9.21 -25.37
N LEU A 204 7.64 9.47 -26.44
CA LEU A 204 6.17 9.39 -26.45
C LEU A 204 5.68 7.96 -26.26
N ALA A 205 6.41 6.94 -26.73
CA ALA A 205 6.03 5.55 -26.54
C ALA A 205 6.06 5.18 -25.05
N GLU A 206 7.15 5.49 -24.36
CA GLU A 206 7.29 5.30 -22.91
C GLU A 206 6.28 6.15 -22.12
N ALA A 207 6.07 7.41 -22.53
CA ALA A 207 5.05 8.26 -21.91
C ALA A 207 3.65 7.64 -22.04
N THR A 208 3.34 7.07 -23.21
CA THR A 208 2.07 6.39 -23.46
C THR A 208 1.97 5.11 -22.64
N ALA A 209 3.04 4.33 -22.53
CA ALA A 209 3.07 3.11 -21.74
C ALA A 209 2.75 3.39 -20.27
N ASP A 210 3.42 4.37 -19.66
CA ASP A 210 3.15 4.81 -18.29
C ASP A 210 1.69 5.27 -18.11
N PHE A 211 1.17 6.04 -19.06
CA PHE A 211 -0.21 6.52 -19.01
C PHE A 211 -1.23 5.38 -19.08
N ILE A 212 -1.01 4.40 -19.95
CA ILE A 212 -1.86 3.21 -20.07
C ILE A 212 -1.77 2.34 -18.81
N LEU A 213 -0.58 2.17 -18.24
CA LEU A 213 -0.38 1.46 -16.98
C LEU A 213 -1.12 2.16 -15.85
N ALA A 214 -1.02 3.49 -15.74
CA ALA A 214 -1.75 4.28 -14.75
C ALA A 214 -3.27 4.05 -14.82
N ARG A 215 -3.82 3.92 -16.03
CA ARG A 215 -5.25 3.59 -16.24
C ARG A 215 -5.59 2.15 -15.86
N ARG A 216 -4.70 1.19 -16.11
CA ARG A 216 -4.89 -0.22 -15.71
C ARG A 216 -4.96 -0.34 -14.19
N VAL A 217 -3.96 0.22 -13.51
CA VAL A 217 -3.89 0.27 -12.05
C VAL A 217 -5.16 0.91 -11.47
N ARG A 218 -5.63 2.03 -12.02
CA ARG A 218 -6.87 2.67 -11.54
C ARG A 218 -8.12 1.80 -11.67
N ARG A 219 -8.23 0.97 -12.72
CA ARG A 219 -9.38 0.04 -12.84
C ARG A 219 -9.34 -1.01 -11.75
N GLU A 220 -8.18 -1.61 -11.51
CA GLU A 220 -8.00 -2.59 -10.43
C GLU A 220 -8.26 -1.94 -9.05
N VAL A 221 -7.74 -0.74 -8.84
CA VAL A 221 -7.99 0.06 -7.63
C VAL A 221 -9.47 0.35 -7.43
N CYS A 222 -10.23 0.66 -8.50
CA CYS A 222 -11.68 0.84 -8.39
C CYS A 222 -12.35 -0.41 -7.84
N GLU A 223 -12.03 -1.58 -8.40
CA GLU A 223 -12.61 -2.86 -7.96
C GLU A 223 -12.27 -3.14 -6.49
N ILE A 224 -11.01 -2.95 -6.10
CA ILE A 224 -10.53 -3.16 -4.72
C ILE A 224 -11.20 -2.20 -3.75
N ALA A 225 -11.20 -0.90 -4.06
CA ALA A 225 -11.75 0.14 -3.19
C ALA A 225 -13.27 0.01 -3.06
N GLU A 226 -13.98 -0.30 -4.13
CA GLU A 226 -15.44 -0.47 -4.11
C GLU A 226 -15.83 -1.73 -3.32
N ALA A 227 -15.12 -2.85 -3.51
CA ALA A 227 -15.35 -4.05 -2.72
C ALA A 227 -15.10 -3.82 -1.23
N TRP A 228 -13.98 -3.16 -0.89
CA TRP A 228 -13.66 -2.81 0.49
C TRP A 228 -14.71 -1.87 1.10
N TRP A 229 -15.11 -0.83 0.38
CA TRP A 229 -16.11 0.15 0.83
C TRP A 229 -17.48 -0.49 1.05
N LYS A 230 -17.93 -1.38 0.14
CA LYS A 230 -19.20 -2.11 0.30
C LYS A 230 -19.22 -2.96 1.55
N GLU A 231 -18.10 -3.62 1.87
CA GLU A 231 -17.97 -4.38 3.12
C GLU A 231 -17.96 -3.46 4.34
N ALA A 232 -17.15 -2.40 4.29
CA ALA A 232 -16.99 -1.44 5.37
C ALA A 232 -18.27 -0.65 5.67
N SER A 233 -19.20 -0.57 4.72
CA SER A 233 -20.47 0.17 4.85
C SER A 233 -21.64 -0.71 5.28
N LYS A 234 -21.43 -2.01 5.53
CA LYS A 234 -22.49 -2.88 6.05
C LYS A 234 -22.89 -2.48 7.47
N THR A 235 -24.18 -2.65 7.79
CA THR A 235 -24.71 -2.45 9.14
C THR A 235 -23.92 -3.29 10.16
N GLY A 236 -23.41 -2.63 11.21
CA GLY A 236 -22.59 -3.28 12.24
C GLY A 236 -21.08 -3.29 11.98
N SER A 237 -20.62 -2.70 10.86
CA SER A 237 -19.20 -2.46 10.62
C SER A 237 -18.64 -1.44 11.62
N GLU A 238 -17.50 -1.77 12.24
CA GLU A 238 -16.75 -0.89 13.16
C GLU A 238 -15.58 -0.18 12.45
N GLN A 239 -15.60 -0.09 11.12
CA GLN A 239 -14.51 0.55 10.39
C GLN A 239 -14.44 2.06 10.73
N PRO A 240 -13.23 2.61 10.96
CA PRO A 240 -13.07 4.02 11.25
C PRO A 240 -13.61 4.90 10.10
N PRO A 241 -14.35 5.99 10.39
CA PRO A 241 -14.86 6.91 9.37
C PRO A 241 -13.79 7.42 8.41
N ASP A 242 -12.58 7.69 8.91
CA ASP A 242 -11.44 8.12 8.09
C ASP A 242 -11.06 7.08 7.04
N LYS A 243 -11.12 5.78 7.35
CA LYS A 243 -10.83 4.73 6.36
C LYS A 243 -11.90 4.66 5.28
N ILE A 244 -13.17 4.85 5.66
CA ILE A 244 -14.29 4.93 4.71
C ILE A 244 -14.09 6.13 3.77
N TYR A 245 -13.72 7.28 4.32
CA TYR A 245 -13.39 8.47 3.53
C TYR A 245 -12.27 8.17 2.51
N TRP A 246 -11.16 7.59 2.95
CA TRP A 246 -10.02 7.31 2.07
C TRP A 246 -10.36 6.35 0.93
N ALA A 247 -11.24 5.37 1.17
CA ALA A 247 -11.73 4.49 0.10
C ALA A 247 -12.60 5.26 -0.92
N LEU A 248 -13.52 6.11 -0.47
CA LEU A 248 -14.38 6.91 -1.34
C LEU A 248 -13.59 7.91 -2.19
N VAL A 249 -12.64 8.64 -1.60
CA VAL A 249 -11.82 9.59 -2.39
C VAL A 249 -10.83 8.89 -3.31
N THR A 250 -10.43 7.65 -3.00
CA THR A 250 -9.69 6.81 -3.92
C THR A 250 -10.53 6.47 -5.16
N LEU A 251 -11.81 6.12 -4.98
CA LEU A 251 -12.76 5.94 -6.09
C LEU A 251 -12.95 7.24 -6.89
N ALA A 252 -13.00 8.39 -6.21
CA ALA A 252 -13.10 9.70 -6.86
C ALA A 252 -11.88 10.01 -7.74
N GLU A 253 -10.67 9.77 -7.24
CA GLU A 253 -9.42 9.98 -7.99
C GLU A 253 -9.27 8.98 -9.14
N ALA A 254 -9.66 7.72 -8.91
CA ALA A 254 -9.60 6.69 -9.93
C ALA A 254 -10.56 7.01 -11.09
N ALA A 255 -11.80 7.41 -10.79
CA ALA A 255 -12.78 7.85 -11.78
C ALA A 255 -12.25 9.03 -12.61
N LEU A 256 -11.67 10.04 -11.94
CA LEU A 256 -11.07 11.19 -12.62
C LEU A 256 -9.96 10.77 -13.60
N GLY A 257 -9.01 9.95 -13.13
CA GLY A 257 -7.92 9.45 -13.96
C GLY A 257 -8.35 8.53 -15.11
N LEU A 258 -9.57 7.99 -15.03
CA LEU A 258 -10.18 7.20 -16.10
C LEU A 258 -10.97 8.04 -17.11
N GLY A 259 -11.19 9.33 -16.82
CA GLY A 259 -11.96 10.27 -17.64
C GLY A 259 -13.44 10.39 -17.24
N ASP A 260 -13.82 9.84 -16.09
CA ASP A 260 -15.17 9.90 -15.54
C ASP A 260 -15.26 11.04 -14.49
N GLU A 261 -15.45 12.26 -14.97
CA GLU A 261 -15.59 13.46 -14.12
C GLU A 261 -16.85 13.43 -13.26
N ASP A 262 -17.94 12.86 -13.76
CA ASP A 262 -19.20 12.80 -13.02
C ASP A 262 -19.13 11.77 -11.89
N GLY A 263 -18.51 10.60 -12.15
CA GLY A 263 -18.17 9.63 -11.11
C GLY A 263 -17.22 10.19 -10.07
N SER A 264 -16.19 10.95 -10.50
CA SER A 264 -15.27 11.62 -9.59
C SER A 264 -15.98 12.57 -8.63
N LYS A 265 -16.84 13.45 -9.16
CA LYS A 265 -17.65 14.37 -8.34
C LYS A 265 -18.56 13.61 -7.39
N ARG A 266 -19.30 12.60 -7.88
CA ARG A 266 -20.23 11.80 -7.08
C ARG A 266 -19.54 11.19 -5.86
N TRP A 267 -18.43 10.48 -6.07
CA TRP A 267 -17.70 9.84 -4.98
C TRP A 267 -17.13 10.84 -3.97
N PHE A 268 -16.67 11.99 -4.45
CA PHE A 268 -16.14 13.02 -3.55
C PHE A 268 -17.24 13.72 -2.73
N GLU A 269 -18.42 13.97 -3.31
CA GLU A 269 -19.58 14.45 -2.55
C GLU A 269 -20.04 13.44 -1.50
N GLU A 270 -20.05 12.15 -1.85
CA GLU A 270 -20.37 11.08 -0.90
C GLU A 270 -19.36 11.02 0.26
N ALA A 271 -18.06 11.17 -0.04
CA ALA A 271 -17.02 11.24 0.98
C ALA A 271 -17.22 12.44 1.93
N LYS A 272 -17.60 13.61 1.40
CA LYS A 272 -17.87 14.82 2.21
C LYS A 272 -19.12 14.69 3.08
N ALA A 273 -20.08 13.85 2.69
CA ALA A 273 -21.33 13.65 3.41
C ALA A 273 -21.25 12.65 4.59
N LEU A 274 -20.10 12.00 4.79
CA LEU A 274 -19.89 11.04 5.88
C LEU A 274 -20.19 11.64 7.26
N GLN A 275 -20.61 10.76 8.18
CA GLN A 275 -20.87 11.10 9.58
C GLN A 275 -20.04 10.17 10.49
N PRO A 276 -19.24 10.72 11.44
CA PRO A 276 -18.95 12.15 11.62
C PRO A 276 -18.28 12.78 10.39
N PRO A 277 -18.38 14.12 10.22
CA PRO A 277 -17.82 14.80 9.06
C PRO A 277 -16.30 14.61 8.98
N PRO A 278 -15.73 14.40 7.77
CA PRO A 278 -14.29 14.28 7.60
C PRO A 278 -13.54 15.53 8.08
N ALA A 279 -12.31 15.34 8.56
CA ALA A 279 -11.48 16.47 8.96
C ALA A 279 -11.15 17.39 7.77
N LYS A 280 -11.05 18.70 8.03
CA LYS A 280 -10.83 19.72 7.00
C LYS A 280 -9.59 19.43 6.13
N TRP A 281 -8.49 19.02 6.75
CA TRP A 281 -7.24 18.72 6.03
C TRP A 281 -7.37 17.56 5.05
N MET A 282 -8.27 16.60 5.30
CA MET A 282 -8.53 15.47 4.40
C MET A 282 -9.20 15.94 3.12
N ILE A 283 -10.19 16.83 3.27
CA ILE A 283 -10.92 17.47 2.16
C ILE A 283 -9.96 18.30 1.32
N GLU A 284 -9.20 19.21 1.94
CA GLU A 284 -8.24 20.08 1.26
C GLU A 284 -7.14 19.29 0.52
N SER A 285 -6.65 18.21 1.14
CA SER A 285 -5.67 17.32 0.51
C SER A 285 -6.25 16.62 -0.71
N THR A 286 -7.50 16.17 -0.64
CA THR A 286 -8.20 15.52 -1.76
C THR A 286 -8.46 16.51 -2.90
N GLU A 287 -8.93 17.72 -2.59
CA GLU A 287 -9.14 18.77 -3.60
C GLU A 287 -7.84 19.10 -4.35
N THR A 288 -6.75 19.27 -3.61
CA THR A 288 -5.43 19.52 -4.19
C THR A 288 -4.99 18.36 -5.09
N GLN A 289 -5.15 17.12 -4.63
CA GLN A 289 -4.79 15.91 -5.37
C GLN A 289 -5.57 15.80 -6.68
N LEU A 290 -6.90 16.00 -6.64
CA LEU A 290 -7.77 15.97 -7.82
C LEU A 290 -7.47 17.12 -8.80
N ALA A 291 -7.23 18.33 -8.29
CA ALA A 291 -6.85 19.48 -9.11
C ALA A 291 -5.54 19.22 -9.86
N ASN A 292 -4.51 18.72 -9.16
CA ASN A 292 -3.24 18.37 -9.78
C ASN A 292 -3.42 17.27 -10.83
N LEU A 293 -4.24 16.25 -10.56
CA LEU A 293 -4.51 15.20 -11.54
C LEU A 293 -5.17 15.75 -12.81
N ARG A 294 -6.11 16.71 -12.70
CA ARG A 294 -6.70 17.38 -13.88
C ARG A 294 -5.65 18.06 -14.75
N GLU A 295 -4.71 18.78 -14.13
CA GLU A 295 -3.63 19.42 -14.87
C GLU A 295 -2.69 18.39 -15.52
N LEU A 296 -2.38 17.28 -14.84
CA LEU A 296 -1.60 16.19 -15.44
C LEU A 296 -2.30 15.59 -16.67
N LEU A 297 -3.61 15.34 -16.59
CA LEU A 297 -4.40 14.80 -17.71
C LEU A 297 -4.45 15.78 -18.90
N LYS A 298 -4.62 17.08 -18.62
CA LYS A 298 -4.59 18.13 -19.64
C LYS A 298 -3.22 18.24 -20.32
N ALA A 299 -2.14 18.19 -19.54
CA ALA A 299 -0.77 18.20 -20.06
C ALA A 299 -0.48 16.95 -20.89
N ALA A 300 -0.99 15.77 -20.50
CA ALA A 300 -0.84 14.54 -21.25
C ALA A 300 -1.51 14.64 -22.64
N ALA A 301 -2.73 15.19 -22.70
CA ALA A 301 -3.39 15.48 -23.98
C ALA A 301 -2.58 16.44 -24.85
N ALA A 302 -2.07 17.53 -24.28
CA ALA A 302 -1.26 18.50 -25.01
C ALA A 302 0.05 17.90 -25.56
N LYS A 303 0.59 16.88 -24.88
CA LYS A 303 1.76 16.11 -25.29
C LYS A 303 1.46 15.04 -26.36
N GLY A 304 0.19 14.85 -26.73
CA GLY A 304 -0.23 13.85 -27.71
C GLY A 304 -0.37 12.43 -27.14
N ILE A 305 -0.44 12.27 -25.82
CA ILE A 305 -0.70 10.98 -25.19
C ILE A 305 -2.19 10.64 -25.36
N PRO A 306 -2.54 9.45 -25.88
CA PRO A 306 -3.94 9.08 -26.09
C PRO A 306 -4.67 8.90 -24.74
N LEU A 307 -5.61 9.79 -24.44
CA LEU A 307 -6.40 9.75 -23.20
C LEU A 307 -7.54 8.71 -23.24
N GLN A 308 -8.00 8.35 -24.44
CA GLN A 308 -9.00 7.32 -24.68
C GLN A 308 -8.43 6.28 -25.63
N ALA A 309 -8.93 5.04 -25.56
CA ALA A 309 -8.68 4.10 -26.64
C ALA A 309 -9.20 4.72 -27.94
N PRO A 310 -8.43 4.67 -29.04
CA PRO A 310 -8.96 5.08 -30.33
C PRO A 310 -10.27 4.30 -30.58
N PRO A 311 -11.31 4.93 -31.16
CA PRO A 311 -12.49 4.19 -31.56
C PRO A 311 -12.06 3.00 -32.42
N PRO A 312 -12.73 1.83 -32.32
CA PRO A 312 -12.41 0.70 -33.17
C PRO A 312 -12.43 1.17 -34.63
N PRO A 313 -11.52 0.67 -35.50
CA PRO A 313 -11.55 1.04 -36.91
C PRO A 313 -12.96 0.78 -37.42
N VAL A 314 -13.63 1.85 -37.87
CA VAL A 314 -14.95 1.73 -38.51
C VAL A 314 -14.74 0.75 -39.64
N GLY A 315 -15.29 -0.45 -39.49
CA GLY A 315 -15.10 -1.54 -40.43
C GLY A 315 -15.41 -1.02 -41.82
N GLY A 316 -14.38 -0.88 -42.63
CA GLY A 316 -14.53 -0.56 -44.03
C GLY A 316 -15.39 -1.66 -44.62
N VAL A 317 -16.63 -1.31 -44.95
CA VAL A 317 -17.48 -2.13 -45.81
C VAL A 317 -16.77 -2.12 -47.16
N THR A 318 -15.91 -3.10 -47.39
CA THR A 318 -15.48 -3.45 -48.73
C THR A 318 -16.63 -4.21 -49.36
N HIS A 319 -17.24 -3.54 -50.35
CA HIS A 319 -18.26 -4.04 -51.26
C HIS A 319 -17.90 -5.39 -51.90
#